data_AF-A0A441U0X2-F1
#
_entry.id   AF-A0A441U0X2-F1
#
_cell.length_a   1.000
_cell.length_b   1.000
_cell.length_c   1.000
_cell.angle_alpha   90.00
_cell.angle_beta   90.00
_cell.angle_gamma   90.00
#
_symmetry.space_group_name_H-M   'P 1'
#
loop_
_entity.id
_entity.type
_entity.pdbx_description
1 polymer ?
#
loop_
_entity_poly.entity_id
_entity_poly.type
_entity_poly.pdbx_seq_one_letter_code
_entity_poly.pdbx_strand_id
1 'polypeptide(L)'
;MTNSDQVATLTARPPIPALAYLLTGCIAVIGSNSLVLGPIAPAVAASFATSVPAVMIASAAFGLGTSASALFLARYIDRLGARRMLQGALLLLAVALLASAAAPTVTALVAA
;
A
#
# COMPACT_ATOMS: atom_id res chain seq x y z
N MET A 1 -14.07 3.90 45.51
CA MET A 1 -14.11 3.71 44.05
C MET A 1 -15.42 2.99 43.76
N THR A 2 -16.41 3.74 43.28
CA THR A 2 -17.80 3.27 43.12
C THR A 2 -18.04 2.90 41.65
N ASN A 3 -18.94 1.96 41.37
CA ASN A 3 -19.26 1.45 40.03
C ASN A 3 -19.55 2.56 38.98
N SER A 4 -20.06 3.71 39.44
CA SER A 4 -20.32 4.91 38.63
C SER A 4 -19.07 5.51 37.97
N ASP A 5 -17.90 5.41 38.61
CA ASP A 5 -16.63 5.90 38.06
C ASP A 5 -16.20 5.06 36.84
N GLN A 6 -16.54 3.76 36.84
CA GLN A 6 -16.21 2.81 35.79
C GLN A 6 -17.07 3.02 34.54
N VAL A 7 -18.36 3.34 34.71
CA VAL A 7 -19.27 3.65 33.60
C VAL A 7 -18.86 4.94 32.87
N ALA A 8 -18.40 5.95 33.62
CA ALA A 8 -17.89 7.20 33.03
C ALA A 8 -16.58 6.98 32.22
N THR A 9 -15.74 6.03 32.62
CA THR A 9 -14.51 5.70 31.87
C THR A 9 -14.75 4.91 30.58
N LEU A 10 -15.84 4.14 30.50
CA LEU A 10 -16.19 3.35 29.30
C LEU A 10 -16.81 4.18 28.17
N THR A 11 -17.43 5.32 28.50
CA THR A 11 -18.09 6.21 27.53
C THR A 11 -17.13 7.21 26.88
N ALA A 12 -15.97 7.47 27.49
CA ALA A 12 -14.99 8.46 27.03
C ALA A 12 -13.97 7.89 26.01
N ARG A 13 -14.38 6.99 25.11
CA ARG A 13 -13.46 6.53 24.05
C ARG A 13 -13.35 7.61 22.98
N PRO A 14 -12.17 8.20 22.75
CA PRO A 14 -12.02 9.17 21.67
C PRO A 14 -12.36 8.53 20.33
N PRO A 15 -13.05 9.25 19.42
CA PRO A 15 -13.40 8.73 18.11
C PRO A 15 -12.14 8.35 17.33
N ILE A 16 -12.26 7.33 16.47
CA ILE A 16 -11.16 6.88 15.62
C ILE A 16 -10.72 8.05 14.73
N PRO A 17 -9.43 8.42 14.72
CA PRO A 17 -8.97 9.54 13.92
C PRO A 17 -9.20 9.25 12.43
N ALA A 18 -9.62 10.26 11.66
CA ALA A 18 -9.85 10.14 10.21
C ALA A 18 -8.65 9.56 9.45
N LEU A 19 -7.43 9.81 9.95
CA LEU A 19 -6.19 9.25 9.42
C LEU A 19 -6.17 7.72 9.44
N ALA A 20 -6.75 7.08 10.46
CA ALA A 20 -6.80 5.63 10.56
C ALA A 20 -7.65 5.03 9.43
N TYR A 21 -8.80 5.62 9.13
CA TYR A 21 -9.62 5.21 7.98
C TYR A 21 -8.89 5.37 6.65
N LEU A 22 -8.16 6.47 6.49
CA LEU A 22 -7.33 6.70 5.30
C LEU A 22 -6.23 5.64 5.17
N LEU A 23 -5.53 5.32 6.26
CA LEU A 23 -4.51 4.28 6.29
C LEU A 23 -5.10 2.89 5.97
N THR A 24 -6.26 2.56 6.53
CA THR A 24 -6.97 1.32 6.20
C THR A 24 -7.33 1.28 4.72
N GLY A 25 -7.82 2.39 4.15
CA GLY A 25 -8.08 2.52 2.71
C GLY A 25 -6.81 2.33 1.87
N CYS A 26 -5.68 2.90 2.29
CA CYS A 26 -4.39 2.71 1.61
C CYS A 26 -3.99 1.23 1.60
N ILE A 27 -4.08 0.54 2.74
CA ILE A 27 -3.78 -0.88 2.84
C ILE A 27 -4.73 -1.71 1.96
N ALA A 28 -6.02 -1.36 1.93
CA ALA A 28 -6.98 -2.02 1.08
C ALA A 28 -6.61 -1.87 -0.40
N VAL A 29 -6.29 -0.66 -0.87
CA VAL A 29 -5.87 -0.41 -2.26
C VAL A 29 -4.61 -1.19 -2.62
N ILE A 30 -3.58 -1.13 -1.77
CA ILE A 30 -2.31 -1.84 -1.98
C ILE A 30 -2.54 -3.37 -2.02
N GLY A 31 -3.31 -3.89 -1.05
CA GLY A 31 -3.63 -5.31 -0.93
C GLY A 31 -4.46 -5.82 -2.11
N SER A 32 -5.48 -5.07 -2.54
CA SER A 32 -6.30 -5.41 -3.69
C SER A 32 -5.46 -5.54 -4.96
N ASN A 33 -4.55 -4.60 -5.23
CA ASN A 33 -3.69 -4.64 -6.41
C ASN A 33 -2.78 -5.88 -6.43
N SER A 34 -2.21 -6.24 -5.28
CA SER A 34 -1.31 -7.38 -5.16
C SER A 34 -2.03 -8.73 -5.23
N LEU A 35 -3.23 -8.82 -4.65
CA LEU A 35 -4.04 -10.05 -4.64
C LEU A 35 -4.69 -10.34 -5.99
N VAL A 36 -5.06 -9.30 -6.76
CA VAL A 36 -5.68 -9.48 -8.08
C VAL A 36 -4.71 -10.09 -9.09
N LEU A 37 -3.40 -9.81 -8.95
CA LEU A 37 -2.39 -10.22 -9.91
C LEU A 37 -2.24 -11.74 -10.01
N GLY A 38 -2.48 -12.47 -8.91
CA GLY A 38 -2.41 -13.94 -8.90
C GLY A 38 -3.36 -14.59 -9.92
N PRO A 39 -4.68 -14.37 -9.80
CA PRO A 39 -5.66 -14.88 -10.76
C PRO A 39 -5.46 -14.39 -12.21
N ILE A 40 -5.02 -13.14 -12.42
CA ILE A 40 -4.88 -12.58 -13.78
C ILE A 40 -3.48 -12.75 -14.38
N ALA A 41 -2.53 -13.34 -13.66
CA ALA A 41 -1.14 -13.47 -14.10
C ALA A 41 -0.99 -14.10 -15.51
N PRO A 42 -1.78 -15.13 -15.90
CA PRO A 42 -1.71 -15.69 -17.25
C PRO A 42 -2.15 -14.69 -18.34
N ALA A 43 -3.18 -13.88 -18.07
CA ALA A 43 -3.65 -12.87 -19.01
C ALA A 43 -2.66 -11.70 -19.16
N VAL A 44 -2.03 -11.30 -18.06
CA VAL A 44 -0.94 -10.30 -18.07
C VAL A 44 0.27 -10.85 -18.84
N ALA A 45 0.66 -12.10 -18.58
CA ALA A 45 1.76 -12.75 -19.28
C ALA A 45 1.52 -12.80 -20.79
N ALA A 46 0.30 -13.15 -21.22
CA ALA A 46 -0.09 -13.13 -22.63
C ALA A 46 -0.04 -11.73 -23.25
N SER A 47 -0.55 -10.71 -22.53
CA SER A 47 -0.58 -9.32 -23.01
C SER A 47 0.82 -8.74 -23.20
N PHE A 48 1.79 -9.16 -22.38
CA PHE A 48 3.18 -8.74 -22.46
C PHE A 48 4.08 -9.72 -23.23
N ALA A 49 3.52 -10.73 -23.89
CA ALA A 49 4.26 -11.80 -24.58
C ALA A 49 5.39 -12.41 -23.71
N THR A 50 5.12 -12.60 -22.42
CA THR A 50 6.06 -13.11 -21.41
C THR A 50 5.54 -14.38 -20.74
N SER A 51 6.28 -14.91 -19.77
CA SER A 51 5.91 -16.07 -18.98
C SER A 51 5.23 -15.68 -17.66
N VAL A 52 4.34 -16.54 -17.14
CA VAL A 52 3.71 -16.35 -15.82
C VAL A 52 4.75 -16.20 -14.69
N PRO A 53 5.85 -16.98 -14.65
CA PRO A 53 6.92 -16.77 -13.67
C PRO A 53 7.52 -15.36 -13.72
N ALA A 54 7.69 -14.76 -14.90
CA ALA A 54 8.20 -13.39 -15.00
C ALA A 54 7.25 -12.35 -14.38
N VAL A 55 5.94 -12.52 -14.57
CA VAL A 55 4.91 -11.69 -13.92
C VAL A 55 4.91 -11.89 -12.40
N MET A 56 5.15 -13.12 -11.94
CA MET A 56 5.27 -13.41 -10.50
C MET A 56 6.54 -12.85 -9.87
N ILE A 57 7.67 -12.82 -10.60
CA ILE A 57 8.88 -12.12 -10.17
C ILE A 57 8.61 -10.61 -10.04
N ALA A 58 7.85 -10.02 -10.97
CA ALA A 58 7.45 -8.63 -10.87
C ALA A 58 6.59 -8.35 -9.62
N SER A 59 5.64 -9.24 -9.31
CA SER A 59 4.86 -9.19 -8.07
C SER A 59 5.73 -9.28 -6.82
N ALA A 60 6.72 -10.17 -6.83
CA ALA A 60 7.66 -10.33 -5.73
C ALA A 60 8.54 -9.08 -5.53
N ALA A 61 8.98 -8.44 -6.63
CA ALA A 61 9.73 -7.19 -6.58
C ALA A 61 8.91 -6.05 -5.95
N PHE A 62 7.63 -5.94 -6.30
CA PHE A 62 6.70 -5.00 -5.65
C PHE A 62 6.58 -5.25 -4.13
N GLY A 63 6.43 -6.52 -3.72
CA GLY A 63 6.40 -6.91 -2.31
C GLY A 63 7.70 -6.55 -1.57
N LEU A 64 8.85 -6.85 -2.15
CA LEU A 64 10.16 -6.48 -1.62
C LEU A 64 10.35 -4.96 -1.50
N GLY A 65 9.93 -4.20 -2.53
CA GLY A 65 9.95 -2.75 -2.50
C GLY A 65 9.08 -2.16 -1.39
N THR A 66 7.92 -2.77 -1.14
CA THR A 66 7.02 -2.39 -0.04
C THR A 66 7.66 -2.67 1.33
N SER A 67 8.26 -3.85 1.52
CA SER A 67 8.97 -4.18 2.78
C SER A 67 10.19 -3.29 3.00
N ALA A 68 11.00 -3.07 1.97
CA ALA A 68 12.15 -2.16 2.04
C ALA A 68 11.69 -0.76 2.40
N SER A 69 10.64 -0.26 1.74
CA SER A 69 10.05 1.04 2.06
C SER A 69 9.65 1.10 3.52
N ALA A 70 8.93 0.11 4.06
CA ALA A 70 8.54 0.11 5.48
C ALA A 70 9.74 0.27 6.44
N LEU A 71 10.86 -0.41 6.16
CA LEU A 71 12.08 -0.33 6.97
C LEU A 71 12.74 1.07 6.92
N PHE A 72 12.81 1.68 5.75
CA PHE A 72 13.41 3.00 5.58
C PHE A 72 12.47 4.12 6.02
N LEU A 73 11.20 4.04 5.67
CA LEU A 73 10.20 5.08 5.88
C LEU A 73 9.91 5.33 7.36
N ALA A 74 9.99 4.30 8.21
CA ALA A 74 9.76 4.43 9.65
C ALA A 74 10.60 5.58 10.26
N ARG A 75 11.90 5.64 9.94
CA ARG A 75 12.80 6.71 10.41
C ARG A 75 12.46 8.09 9.87
N TYR A 76 11.91 8.17 8.66
CA TYR A 76 11.51 9.44 8.04
C TYR A 76 10.14 9.93 8.54
N ILE A 77 9.22 9.01 8.86
CA ILE A 77 7.91 9.32 9.45
C ILE A 77 8.10 10.04 10.79
N ASP A 78 9.01 9.55 11.63
CA ASP A 78 9.33 10.14 12.94
C ASP A 78 9.92 11.56 12.81
N ARG A 79 10.60 11.87 11.69
CA ARG A 79 11.27 13.16 11.47
C ARG A 79 10.40 14.20 10.75
N LEU A 80 9.65 13.81 9.72
CA LEU A 80 8.86 14.73 8.88
C LEU A 80 7.39 14.85 9.31
N GLY A 81 6.94 13.93 10.16
CA GLY A 81 5.56 13.82 10.63
C GLY A 81 4.68 12.98 9.70
N ALA A 82 3.81 12.18 10.30
CA ALA A 82 2.98 11.18 9.61
C ALA A 82 2.11 11.76 8.48
N ARG A 83 1.55 12.96 8.67
CA ARG A 83 0.62 13.56 7.69
C ARG A 83 1.30 13.91 6.36
N ARG A 84 2.48 14.56 6.41
CA ARG A 84 3.24 14.92 5.20
C ARG A 84 3.77 13.69 4.49
N MET A 85 4.23 12.70 5.26
CA MET A 85 4.71 11.44 4.70
C MET A 85 3.60 10.69 3.98
N LEU A 86 2.40 10.64 4.55
CA LEU A 86 1.27 9.98 3.92
C LEU A 86 0.83 10.67 2.63
N GLN A 87 0.82 12.00 2.59
CA GLN A 87 0.53 12.74 1.36
C GLN A 87 1.58 12.47 0.27
N GLY A 88 2.87 12.45 0.63
CA GLY A 88 3.94 12.09 -0.29
C GLY A 88 3.81 10.66 -0.82
N ALA A 89 3.51 9.70 0.06
CA ALA A 89 3.29 8.31 -0.31
C ALA A 89 2.08 8.13 -1.24
N LEU A 90 0.97 8.83 -0.99
CA LEU A 90 -0.21 8.84 -1.86
C LEU A 90 0.08 9.45 -3.23
N LEU A 91 0.85 10.54 -3.28
CA LEU A 91 1.27 11.15 -4.54
C LEU A 91 2.17 10.21 -5.35
N LEU A 92 3.14 9.58 -4.69
CA LEU A 92 4.04 8.61 -5.31
C LEU A 92 3.26 7.39 -5.83
N LEU A 93 2.30 6.88 -5.05
CA LEU A 93 1.42 5.80 -5.47
C LEU A 93 0.59 6.17 -6.71
N ALA A 94 0.05 7.39 -6.77
CA ALA A 94 -0.69 7.85 -7.94
C ALA A 94 0.19 7.92 -9.20
N VAL A 95 1.43 8.39 -9.06
CA VAL A 95 2.39 8.44 -10.17
C VAL A 95 2.80 7.04 -10.63
N ALA A 96 3.06 6.12 -9.69
CA ALA A 96 3.38 4.72 -9.98
C ALA A 96 2.25 4.01 -10.73
N LEU A 97 0.99 4.25 -10.36
CA LEU A 97 -0.17 3.69 -11.04
C LEU A 97 -0.31 4.22 -12.48
N LEU A 98 -0.07 5.51 -12.70
CA LEU A 98 -0.04 6.09 -14.05
C LEU A 98 1.10 5.50 -14.89
N ALA A 99 2.27 5.32 -14.31
CA ALA A 99 3.41 4.70 -14.97
C ALA A 99 3.15 3.22 -15.32
N SER A 100 2.52 2.47 -14.41
CA SER A 100 2.09 1.09 -14.64
C SER A 100 1.09 0.99 -15.80
N ALA A 101 0.14 1.92 -15.90
CA ALA A 101 -0.83 1.97 -17.00
C ALA A 101 -0.18 2.28 -18.36
N ALA A 102 0.94 3.02 -18.35
CA ALA A 102 1.68 3.37 -19.56
C ALA A 102 2.81 2.38 -19.91
N ALA A 103 3.03 1.34 -19.10
CA ALA A 103 4.17 0.44 -19.23
C ALA A 103 4.05 -0.45 -20.50
N PRO A 104 5.00 -0.35 -21.46
CA PRO A 104 4.97 -1.15 -22.69
C PRO A 104 5.62 -2.54 -22.51
N THR A 105 6.38 -2.74 -21.44
CA THR A 105 7.12 -3.98 -21.15
C THR A 105 7.03 -4.36 -19.67
N VAL A 106 7.26 -5.63 -19.37
CA VAL A 106 7.29 -6.15 -17.98
C VAL A 106 8.42 -5.50 -17.18
N THR A 107 9.55 -5.18 -17.81
CA THR A 107 10.65 -4.45 -17.14
C THR A 107 10.25 -3.04 -16.76
N ALA A 108 9.49 -2.33 -17.60
CA ALA A 108 8.93 -1.04 -17.25
C ALA A 108 7.87 -1.16 -16.15
N LEU A 109 7.08 -2.24 -16.14
CA LEU A 109 6.12 -2.54 -15.09
C LEU A 109 6.79 -2.82 -13.74
N VAL A 110 7.96 -3.46 -13.72
CA VAL A 110 8.75 -3.72 -12.52
C VAL A 110 9.39 -2.44 -11.96
N ALA A 111 9.71 -1.48 -12.83
CA ALA A 111 10.36 -0.24 -12.45
C ALA A 111 9.39 0.88 -12.01
N ALA A 112 8.09 0.73 -12.32
CA ALA A 112 7.03 1.67 -11.97
C ALA A 112 6.64 1.57 -10.49
#